data_AF-A0AAW0GLR4-F1
#
_entry.id   AF-A0AAW0GLR4-F1
#
_cell.length_a   1.000
_cell.length_b   1.000
_cell.length_c   1.000
_cell.angle_alpha   90.00
_cell.angle_beta   90.00
_cell.angle_gamma   90.00
#
_symmetry.space_group_name_H-M   'P 1'
#
loop_
_entity.id
_entity.type
_entity.pdbx_description
1 polymer ?
#
loop_
_entity_poly.entity_id
_entity_poly.type
_entity_poly.pdbx_seq_one_letter_code
_entity_poly.pdbx_strand_id
1 'polypeptide(L)'
;MDGPPPQEEDFTSIPVADRLVHKNWKARVSAYESLIKSFQASASDSDPVFKPYINNPDLLKKIATDSNAVAQEKGVECLVAFREVLRRECCSDERSGRAGTCG
;
A
#
# COMPACT_ATOMS: atom_id res chain seq x y z
N MET A 1 -28.04 -5.14 -15.83
CA MET A 1 -27.40 -3.82 -15.88
C MET A 1 -26.48 -3.75 -14.69
N ASP A 2 -25.20 -4.04 -14.92
CA ASP A 2 -24.12 -3.97 -13.92
C ASP A 2 -24.05 -2.51 -13.43
N GLY A 3 -24.38 -2.29 -12.15
CA GLY A 3 -24.42 -0.95 -11.58
C GLY A 3 -23.03 -0.31 -11.67
N PRO A 4 -22.92 0.99 -11.98
CA PRO A 4 -21.62 1.67 -12.04
C PRO A 4 -20.84 1.35 -10.75
N PRO A 5 -19.56 0.96 -10.84
CA PRO A 5 -18.75 0.72 -9.65
C PRO A 5 -18.91 1.93 -8.73
N PRO A 6 -19.19 1.71 -7.43
CA PRO A 6 -19.53 2.77 -6.50
C PRO A 6 -18.48 3.87 -6.63
N GLN A 7 -18.95 5.07 -6.97
CA GLN A 7 -18.14 6.27 -7.17
C GLN A 7 -17.08 6.29 -6.07
N GLU A 8 -15.84 5.95 -6.45
CA GLU A 8 -14.67 6.12 -5.58
C GLU A 8 -14.71 7.60 -5.25
N GLU A 9 -15.20 7.96 -4.05
CA GLU A 9 -15.21 9.34 -3.56
C GLU A 9 -13.84 9.92 -3.93
N ASP A 10 -13.82 10.88 -4.87
CA ASP A 10 -12.62 11.36 -5.56
C ASP A 10 -11.72 12.12 -4.58
N PHE A 11 -11.12 11.38 -3.66
CA PHE A 11 -10.04 11.85 -2.81
C PHE A 11 -8.74 11.91 -3.62
N THR A 12 -8.75 11.58 -4.91
CA THR A 12 -7.65 11.64 -5.90
C THR A 12 -6.87 12.95 -5.84
N SER A 13 -7.50 14.07 -5.49
CA SER A 13 -6.84 15.37 -5.28
C SER A 13 -6.01 15.47 -3.99
N ILE A 14 -6.25 14.59 -3.01
CA ILE A 14 -5.57 14.56 -1.72
C ILE A 14 -4.47 13.50 -1.76
N PRO A 15 -3.23 13.79 -1.32
CA PRO A 15 -2.17 12.80 -1.21
C PRO A 15 -2.57 11.61 -0.35
N VAL A 16 -2.08 10.41 -0.68
CA VAL A 16 -2.36 9.19 0.11
C VAL A 16 -1.98 9.40 1.58
N ALA A 17 -0.86 10.07 1.86
CA ALA A 17 -0.42 10.39 3.22
C ALA A 17 -1.44 11.24 4.02
N ASP A 18 -2.06 12.23 3.37
CA ASP A 18 -3.09 13.08 3.97
C ASP A 18 -4.41 12.33 4.15
N ARG A 19 -4.76 11.41 3.24
CA ARG A 19 -5.96 10.57 3.39
C ARG A 19 -5.85 9.61 4.58
N LEU A 20 -4.65 9.13 4.90
CA LEU A 20 -4.41 8.24 6.06
C LEU A 20 -4.71 8.91 7.39
N VAL A 21 -4.46 10.22 7.50
CA VAL A 21 -4.76 11.01 8.71
C VAL A 21 -6.12 11.69 8.66
N HIS A 22 -6.89 11.48 7.59
CA HIS A 22 -8.18 12.12 7.41
C HIS A 22 -9.18 11.68 8.49
N LYS A 23 -10.06 12.59 8.90
CA LYS A 23 -11.10 12.33 9.91
C LYS A 23 -12.10 11.26 9.47
N ASN A 24 -12.33 11.17 8.15
CA ASN A 24 -13.26 10.21 7.58
C ASN A 24 -12.55 8.87 7.32
N TRP A 25 -13.01 7.80 7.97
CA TRP A 25 -12.44 6.46 7.82
C TRP A 25 -12.56 5.93 6.39
N LYS A 26 -13.57 6.35 5.63
CA LYS A 26 -13.73 6.00 4.21
C LYS A 26 -12.57 6.51 3.34
N ALA A 27 -12.08 7.72 3.62
CA ALA A 27 -10.92 8.27 2.92
C ALA A 27 -9.65 7.47 3.24
N ARG A 28 -9.50 6.99 4.48
CA ARG A 28 -8.40 6.09 4.88
C ARG A 28 -8.48 4.77 4.14
N VAL A 29 -9.67 4.16 4.07
CA VAL A 29 -9.90 2.92 3.31
C VAL A 29 -9.54 3.10 1.83
N SER A 30 -10.02 4.17 1.19
CA SER A 30 -9.66 4.48 -0.20
C SER A 30 -8.14 4.64 -0.41
N ALA A 31 -7.44 5.23 0.56
CA ALA A 31 -5.99 5.34 0.55
C ALA A 31 -5.32 3.96 0.60
N TYR A 32 -5.77 3.07 1.50
CA TYR A 32 -5.27 1.70 1.59
C TYR A 32 -5.56 0.89 0.32
N GLU A 33 -6.75 1.01 -0.26
CA GLU A 33 -7.07 0.30 -1.50
C GLU A 33 -6.23 0.78 -2.69
N SER A 34 -5.97 2.08 -2.77
CA SER A 34 -5.06 2.65 -3.78
C SER A 34 -3.62 2.14 -3.60
N LEU A 35 -3.16 2.04 -2.34
CA LEU A 35 -1.86 1.45 -2.00
C LEU A 35 -1.80 -0.03 -2.33
N ILE A 36 -2.82 -0.81 -1.99
CA ILE A 36 -2.91 -2.25 -2.33
C ILE A 36 -2.83 -2.44 -3.84
N LYS A 37 -3.61 -1.67 -4.62
CA LYS A 37 -3.56 -1.72 -6.09
C LYS A 37 -2.17 -1.36 -6.60
N SER A 38 -1.53 -0.33 -6.02
CA SER A 38 -0.17 0.07 -6.36
C SER A 38 0.83 -1.05 -6.03
N PHE A 39 0.76 -1.65 -4.83
CA PHE A 39 1.63 -2.75 -4.42
C PHE A 39 1.40 -4.03 -5.24
N GLN A 40 0.17 -4.31 -5.66
CA GLN A 40 -0.13 -5.44 -6.55
C GLN A 40 0.35 -5.20 -7.98
N ALA A 41 0.33 -3.94 -8.45
CA ALA A 41 0.87 -3.55 -9.76
C ALA A 41 2.40 -3.45 -9.76
N SER A 42 2.99 -3.00 -8.65
CA SER A 42 4.42 -2.88 -8.44
C SER A 42 5.01 -4.25 -8.11
N ALA A 43 5.75 -4.80 -9.07
CA ALA A 43 6.48 -6.06 -8.88
C ALA A 43 7.80 -5.91 -8.11
N SER A 44 8.17 -4.67 -7.72
CA SER A 44 9.47 -4.33 -7.16
C SER A 44 9.35 -3.44 -5.92
N ASP A 45 10.22 -3.68 -4.92
CA ASP A 45 10.33 -2.87 -3.70
C ASP A 45 11.04 -1.52 -3.96
N SER A 46 11.71 -1.37 -5.11
CA SER A 46 12.32 -0.11 -5.52
C SER A 46 11.29 1.00 -5.83
N ASP A 47 10.01 0.67 -5.86
CA ASP A 47 8.95 1.62 -6.16
C ASP A 47 8.87 2.68 -5.03
N PRO A 48 8.84 3.99 -5.35
CA PRO A 48 8.82 5.06 -4.35
C PRO A 48 7.62 5.00 -3.40
N VAL A 49 6.58 4.23 -3.74
CA VAL A 49 5.45 3.97 -2.86
C VAL A 49 5.84 3.18 -1.60
N PHE A 50 6.87 2.32 -1.64
CA PHE A 50 7.32 1.51 -0.48
C PHE A 50 8.25 2.31 0.45
N LYS A 51 9.07 3.21 -0.09
CA LYS A 51 10.06 4.03 0.65
C LYS A 51 9.54 4.67 1.94
N PRO A 52 8.41 5.40 1.96
CA PRO A 52 7.91 6.02 3.19
C PRO A 52 7.53 4.98 4.25
N TYR A 53 7.07 3.79 3.84
CA TYR A 53 6.67 2.73 4.76
C TYR A 53 7.85 1.90 5.28
N ILE A 54 8.88 1.70 4.46
CA ILE A 54 10.15 1.07 4.88
C ILE A 54 10.89 1.99 5.84
N ASN A 55 10.99 3.28 5.51
CA ASN A 55 11.75 4.24 6.31
C ASN A 55 11.05 4.59 7.63
N ASN A 56 9.71 4.53 7.66
CA ASN A 56 8.93 4.92 8.83
C ASN A 56 8.02 3.75 9.29
N PRO A 57 8.53 2.83 10.13
CA PRO A 57 7.74 1.71 10.64
C PRO A 57 6.58 2.15 11.54
N ASP A 58 6.60 3.38 12.07
CA ASP A 58 5.49 3.96 12.82
C ASP A 58 4.23 4.17 11.97
N LEU A 59 4.37 4.38 10.66
CA LEU A 59 3.22 4.42 9.74
C LEU A 59 2.56 3.04 9.69
N LEU A 60 3.34 1.98 9.48
CA LEU A 60 2.84 0.61 9.44
C LEU A 60 2.11 0.24 10.75
N LYS A 61 2.68 0.64 11.90
CA LYS A 61 2.03 0.45 13.21
C LYS A 61 0.71 1.20 13.29
N LYS A 62 0.66 2.48 12.88
CA LYS A 62 -0.59 3.26 12.88
C LYS A 62 -1.68 2.65 11.99
N ILE A 63 -1.29 2.07 10.86
CA ILE A 63 -2.20 1.36 9.96
C ILE A 63 -2.78 0.11 10.65
N ALA A 64 -1.93 -0.68 11.32
CA ALA A 64 -2.37 -1.87 12.06
C ALA A 64 -3.20 -1.52 13.31
N THR A 65 -2.96 -0.36 13.93
CA THR A 65 -3.66 0.13 15.12
C THR A 65 -4.70 1.20 14.80
N ASP A 66 -5.31 1.17 13.60
CA ASP A 66 -6.39 2.10 13.27
C ASP A 66 -7.59 1.86 14.20
N SER A 67 -8.26 2.93 14.62
CA SER A 67 -9.39 2.86 15.55
C SER A 67 -10.66 2.33 14.89
N ASN A 68 -10.73 2.29 13.56
CA ASN A 68 -11.88 1.79 12.82
C ASN A 68 -11.60 0.38 12.26
N ALA A 69 -12.49 -0.57 12.54
CA ALA A 69 -12.35 -1.95 12.07
C ALA A 69 -12.26 -2.09 10.55
N VAL A 70 -13.00 -1.28 9.78
CA VAL A 70 -12.98 -1.35 8.30
C VAL A 70 -11.66 -0.81 7.74
N ALA A 71 -11.18 0.30 8.30
CA ALA A 71 -9.88 0.86 7.93
C ALA A 71 -8.73 -0.07 8.32
N GLN A 72 -8.84 -0.74 9.48
CA GLN A 72 -7.88 -1.72 9.95
C GLN A 72 -7.84 -2.95 9.03
N GLU A 73 -8.98 -3.50 8.63
CA GLU A 73 -9.05 -4.68 7.75
C GLU A 73 -8.30 -4.41 6.43
N LYS A 74 -8.60 -3.26 5.80
CA LYS A 74 -7.94 -2.81 4.57
C LYS A 74 -6.47 -2.45 4.78
N GLY A 75 -6.15 -1.85 5.92
CA GLY A 75 -4.78 -1.57 6.32
C GLY A 75 -3.95 -2.85 6.46
N VAL A 76 -4.48 -3.90 7.07
CA VAL A 76 -3.79 -5.20 7.22
C VAL A 76 -3.60 -5.87 5.86
N GLU A 77 -4.59 -5.82 4.98
CA GLU A 77 -4.46 -6.34 3.60
C GLU A 77 -3.32 -5.63 2.84
N CYS A 78 -3.21 -4.30 3.02
CA CYS A 78 -2.11 -3.49 2.50
C CYS A 78 -0.74 -3.92 3.04
N LEU A 79 -0.64 -4.23 4.35
CA LEU A 79 0.59 -4.72 4.97
C LEU A 79 1.00 -6.10 4.46
N VAL A 80 0.03 -6.99 4.24
CA VAL A 80 0.28 -8.33 3.69
C VAL A 80 0.78 -8.24 2.26
N ALA A 81 0.14 -7.42 1.42
CA ALA A 81 0.57 -7.18 0.04
C ALA A 81 2.00 -6.59 0.00
N PHE A 82 2.27 -5.58 0.84
CA PHE A 82 3.60 -4.98 0.97
C PHE A 82 4.68 -6.01 1.29
N ARG A 83 4.43 -6.89 2.28
CA ARG A 83 5.36 -7.96 2.65
C ARG A 83 5.56 -8.99 1.54
N GLU A 84 4.52 -9.30 0.79
CA GLU A 84 4.59 -10.28 -0.31
C GLU A 84 5.45 -9.77 -1.47
N VAL A 85 5.35 -8.47 -1.81
CA VAL A 85 6.20 -7.84 -2.84
C VAL A 85 7.67 -7.86 -2.41
N LEU A 86 7.96 -7.44 -1.18
CA LEU A 86 9.31 -7.51 -0.58
C LEU A 86 9.91 -8.92 -0.64
N ARG A 87 9.11 -9.95 -0.35
CA ARG A 87 9.56 -11.35 -0.40
C ARG A 87 9.90 -11.78 -1.84
N ARG A 88 9.11 -11.36 -2.83
CA ARG A 88 9.28 -11.76 -4.24
C ARG A 88 10.55 -11.22 -4.87
N GLU A 89 11.00 -10.03 -4.47
CA GLU A 89 12.22 -9.42 -5.02
C GLU A 89 13.47 -10.24 -4.64
N CYS A 90 13.54 -10.74 -3.40
CA CYS A 90 14.64 -11.60 -2.94
C CYS A 90 14.77 -12.90 -3.78
N CYS A 91 13.66 -13.50 -4.21
CA CYS A 91 13.69 -14.72 -5.02
C CYS A 91 13.75 -14.48 -6.53
N SER A 92 13.42 -13.27 -7.02
CA SER A 92 13.42 -12.97 -8.45
C SER A 92 14.81 -12.53 -8.94
N ASP A 93 15.60 -11.90 -8.07
CA ASP A 93 17.00 -11.55 -8.38
C ASP A 93 17.86 -12.80 -8.64
N GLU A 94 17.63 -13.88 -7.87
CA GLU A 94 18.34 -15.16 -8.03
C GLU A 94 18.03 -15.87 -9.38
N ARG A 95 16.85 -15.62 -9.98
CA ARG A 95 16.42 -16.28 -11.22
C ARG A 95 16.73 -15.48 -12.50
N SER A 96 16.95 -14.16 -12.40
CA SER A 96 17.22 -13.32 -13.58
C SER A 96 18.70 -13.26 -13.99
N GLY A 97 19.64 -13.80 -13.20
CA GLY A 97 21.07 -13.79 -13.56
C GLY A 97 21.63 -12.39 -13.79
N ARG A 98 20.98 -11.35 -13.28
CA ARG A 98 21.50 -9.99 -13.29
C ARG A 98 22.31 -9.81 -12.01
N ALA A 99 23.62 -9.94 -12.12
CA ALA A 99 24.55 -9.35 -11.17
C ALA A 99 24.37 -7.82 -11.18
N GLY A 100 23.34 -7.34 -10.50
CA GLY A 100 23.09 -5.93 -10.25
C GLY A 100 23.62 -5.61 -8.85
N THR A 101 24.87 -5.18 -8.79
CA THR A 101 25.52 -4.67 -7.58
C THR A 101 24.61 -3.67 -6.86
N CYS A 102 24.07 -4.06 -5.70
CA CYS A 102 23.71 -3.10 -4.66
C CYS A 102 25.04 -2.57 -4.08
N GLY A 103 25.39 -1.35 -4.49
CA GLY A 103 26.47 -0.56 -3.90
C GLY A 103 25.98 0.29 -2.73
#